data_AF-A0A1W9UN99-F1
#
_entry.id   AF-A0A1W9UN99-F1
#
_cell.length_a   1.000
_cell.length_b   1.000
_cell.length_c   1.000
_cell.angle_alpha   90.00
_cell.angle_beta   90.00
_cell.angle_gamma   90.00
#
_symmetry.space_group_name_H-M   'P 1'
#
loop_
_entity.id
_entity.type
_entity.pdbx_description
1 polymer ?
#
loop_
_entity_poly.entity_id
_entity_poly.type
_entity_poly.pdbx_seq_one_letter_code
_entity_poly.pdbx_strand_id
1 'polypeptide(L)'
;MQWAREQGCAIYDMWGAPDELDESDPLWGVYRFKKGFGGEFVRHIGAWDFPVSQFGYWLYSVAMPRALAVMQRRHWQAVSR
;
A
#
# COMPACT_ATOMS: atom_id res chain seq x y z
N MET A 1 14.53 3.52 18.49
CA MET A 1 13.63 3.14 19.61
C MET A 1 14.02 3.76 20.96
N GLN A 2 15.30 4.03 21.25
CA GLN A 2 15.72 4.64 22.53
C GLN A 2 15.09 6.01 22.79
N TRP A 3 15.09 6.91 21.79
CA TRP A 3 14.42 8.22 21.89
C TRP A 3 12.93 8.08 22.26
N ALA A 4 12.18 7.20 21.58
CA ALA A 4 10.76 6.98 21.90
C ALA A 4 10.55 6.43 23.32
N ARG A 5 11.46 5.55 23.79
CA ARG A 5 11.45 5.04 25.16
C ARG A 5 11.71 6.15 26.18
N GLU A 6 12.64 7.07 25.90
CA GLU A 6 12.90 8.25 26.74
C GLU A 6 11.70 9.19 26.83
N GLN A 7 10.86 9.24 25.79
CA GLN A 7 9.59 9.96 25.79
C GLN A 7 8.45 9.19 26.49
N GLY A 8 8.72 8.00 27.06
CA GLY A 8 7.71 7.17 27.73
C GLY A 8 6.76 6.40 26.80
N CYS A 9 7.08 6.29 25.51
CA CYS A 9 6.26 5.52 24.57
C CYS A 9 6.37 4.01 24.84
N ALA A 10 5.23 3.32 24.89
CA ALA A 10 5.16 1.88 25.09
C ALA A 10 5.28 1.06 23.78
N ILE A 11 4.92 1.66 22.64
CA ILE A 11 4.86 1.00 21.33
C ILE A 11 5.65 1.84 20.32
N TYR A 12 6.46 1.17 19.51
CA TYR A 12 7.15 1.77 18.37
C TYR A 12 6.65 1.10 17.09
N ASP A 13 5.82 1.82 16.33
CA ASP A 13 5.26 1.35 15.07
C ASP A 13 6.28 1.57 13.93
N MET A 14 6.67 0.48 13.25
CA MET A 14 7.60 0.52 12.11
C MET A 14 6.90 0.70 10.77
N TRP A 15 5.58 0.90 10.76
CA TRP A 15 4.74 1.12 9.58
C TRP A 15 4.75 -0.06 8.60
N GLY A 16 4.23 0.17 7.40
CA GLY A 16 3.85 -0.82 6.37
C GLY A 16 4.74 -2.05 6.22
N ALA A 17 4.09 -3.20 6.17
CA ALA A 17 4.63 -4.51 5.87
C ALA A 17 3.81 -5.07 4.68
N PRO A 18 4.24 -6.16 4.02
CA PRO A 18 3.40 -6.80 3.02
C PRO A 18 2.06 -7.24 3.62
N ASP A 19 1.00 -7.23 2.81
CA ASP A 19 -0.34 -7.64 3.24
C ASP A 19 -0.40 -9.13 3.58
N GLU A 20 0.38 -9.93 2.85
CA GLU A 20 0.58 -11.35 3.06
C GLU A 20 2.06 -11.65 3.30
N LEU A 21 2.37 -12.52 4.25
CA LEU A 21 3.75 -12.90 4.57
C LEU A 21 4.26 -13.96 3.57
N ASP A 22 4.40 -13.54 2.31
CA ASP A 22 4.99 -14.32 1.23
C ASP A 22 6.42 -13.84 0.94
N GLU A 23 7.35 -14.77 0.75
CA GLU A 23 8.73 -14.47 0.38
C GLU A 23 8.87 -13.92 -1.04
N SER A 24 7.86 -14.16 -1.88
CA SER A 24 7.80 -13.61 -3.25
C SER A 24 7.40 -12.13 -3.28
N ASP A 25 6.88 -11.59 -2.17
CA ASP A 25 6.44 -10.20 -2.09
C ASP A 25 7.64 -9.23 -2.16
N PRO A 26 7.58 -8.15 -2.97
CA PRO A 26 8.64 -7.14 -3.03
C PRO A 26 9.04 -6.54 -1.68
N LEU A 27 8.13 -6.52 -0.70
CA LEU A 27 8.34 -6.01 0.65
C LEU A 27 8.84 -7.08 1.63
N TRP A 28 9.08 -8.32 1.21
CA TRP A 28 9.59 -9.39 2.08
C TRP A 28 10.87 -9.01 2.81
N GLY A 29 11.82 -8.38 2.11
CA GLY A 29 13.06 -7.89 2.72
C GLY A 29 12.83 -6.85 3.81
N VAL A 30 11.84 -5.97 3.62
CA VAL A 30 11.44 -4.95 4.61
C VAL A 30 10.83 -5.62 5.83
N TYR A 31 9.97 -6.62 5.65
CA TYR A 31 9.40 -7.41 6.74
C TYR A 31 10.50 -8.12 7.54
N ARG A 32 11.43 -8.82 6.86
CA ARG A 32 12.54 -9.54 7.51
C ARG A 32 13.42 -8.60 8.33
N PHE A 33 13.73 -7.42 7.80
CA PHE A 33 14.45 -6.38 8.53
C PHE A 33 13.72 -5.99 9.82
N LYS A 34 12.43 -5.67 9.73
CA LYS A 34 11.59 -5.28 10.89
C LYS A 34 11.46 -6.40 11.91
N LYS A 35 11.32 -7.65 11.46
CA LYS A 35 11.25 -8.81 12.35
C LYS A 35 12.53 -9.01 13.15
N GLY A 36 13.69 -8.64 12.58
CA GLY A 36 14.99 -8.64 13.28
C GLY A 36 15.04 -7.73 14.52
N PHE A 37 14.18 -6.71 14.61
CA PHE A 37 14.05 -5.85 15.80
C PHE A 37 13.07 -6.40 16.85
N GLY A 38 12.56 -7.61 16.67
CA GLY A 38 11.55 -8.20 17.54
C GLY A 38 10.13 -7.67 17.27
N GLY A 39 9.90 -7.00 16.14
CA GLY A 39 8.59 -6.49 15.77
C GLY A 39 7.53 -7.59 15.62
N GLU A 40 6.29 -7.23 15.93
CA GLU A 40 5.11 -8.06 15.72
C GLU A 40 4.37 -7.62 14.45
N PHE A 41 3.88 -8.58 13.67
CA PHE A 41 3.06 -8.29 12.50
C PHE A 41 1.61 -8.11 12.94
N VAL A 42 1.07 -6.91 12.72
CA VAL A 42 -0.30 -6.57 13.09
C VAL A 42 -1.07 -6.19 11.83
N ARG A 43 -2.09 -6.99 11.50
CA ARG A 43 -2.99 -6.70 10.38
C ARG A 43 -4.15 -5.83 10.85
N HIS A 44 -4.31 -4.67 10.22
CA HIS A 44 -5.45 -3.78 10.47
C HIS A 44 -6.60 -4.05 9.52
N ILE A 45 -7.74 -3.39 9.75
CA ILE A 45 -8.99 -3.57 8.99
C ILE A 45 -8.92 -3.12 7.52
N GLY A 46 -7.80 -2.53 7.11
CA GLY A 46 -7.62 -1.96 5.78
C GLY A 46 -8.38 -0.63 5.58
N ALA A 47 -8.39 -0.15 4.33
CA ALA A 47 -9.14 1.03 3.95
C ALA A 47 -10.58 0.66 3.57
N TRP A 48 -11.54 1.50 3.97
CA TRP A 48 -12.96 1.34 3.66
C TRP A 48 -13.50 2.60 2.99
N ASP A 49 -14.19 2.42 1.85
CA ASP A 49 -14.79 3.52 1.11
C ASP A 49 -16.28 3.66 1.44
N PHE A 50 -16.74 4.89 1.65
CA PHE A 50 -18.15 5.24 1.76
C PHE A 50 -18.58 6.13 0.58
N PRO A 51 -19.11 5.55 -0.51
CA PRO A 51 -19.47 6.32 -1.70
C PRO A 51 -20.80 7.06 -1.50
N VAL A 52 -20.75 8.39 -1.36
CA VAL A 52 -21.94 9.26 -1.25
C VAL A 52 -22.80 9.21 -2.52
N SER A 53 -22.19 9.03 -3.69
CA SER A 53 -22.87 8.78 -4.96
C SER A 53 -22.29 7.54 -5.64
N GLN A 54 -23.12 6.53 -5.86
CA GLN A 54 -22.71 5.29 -6.52
C GLN A 54 -22.18 5.54 -7.94
N PHE A 55 -22.85 6.42 -8.70
CA PHE A 55 -22.46 6.73 -10.07
C PHE A 55 -21.13 7.48 -10.15
N GLY A 56 -20.95 8.50 -9.30
CA GLY A 56 -19.70 9.26 -9.25
C GLY A 56 -18.51 8.37 -8.83
N TYR A 57 -18.72 7.53 -7.82
CA TYR A 57 -17.71 6.57 -7.40
C TYR A 57 -17.37 5.57 -8.51
N TRP A 58 -18.37 5.05 -9.24
CA TRP A 58 -18.12 4.17 -10.39
C TRP A 58 -17.31 4.85 -11.49
N LEU A 59 -17.62 6.10 -11.83
CA LEU A 59 -16.86 6.85 -12.83
C LEU A 59 -15.37 6.98 -12.43
N TYR A 60 -15.13 7.23 -11.14
CA TYR A 60 -13.77 7.35 -10.59
C TYR A 60 -13.05 6.00 -10.48
N SER A 61 -13.65 4.98 -9.88
CA SER A 61 -12.98 3.70 -9.56
C SER A 61 -12.92 2.73 -10.74
N VAL A 62 -13.83 2.87 -11.72
CA VAL A 62 -13.97 1.92 -12.84
C VAL A 62 -13.63 2.57 -14.18
N ALA A 63 -14.27 3.69 -14.51
CA ALA A 63 -14.15 4.28 -15.84
C ALA A 63 -12.82 5.02 -16.04
N MET A 64 -12.38 5.82 -15.06
CA MET A 64 -11.16 6.61 -15.16
C MET A 64 -9.89 5.73 -15.35
N PRO A 65 -9.63 4.66 -14.57
CA PRO A 65 -8.47 3.80 -14.80
C PRO A 65 -8.46 3.13 -16.17
N ARG A 66 -9.64 2.76 -16.70
CA ARG A 66 -9.75 2.19 -18.06
C ARG A 66 -9.42 3.22 -19.13
N ALA A 67 -9.91 4.45 -18.99
CA ALA A 67 -9.56 5.54 -19.90
C ALA A 67 -8.06 5.81 -19.87
N LEU A 68 -7.46 5.91 -18.67
CA LEU A 68 -6.01 6.08 -18.50
C LEU A 68 -5.22 4.93 -19.12
N ALA A 69 -5.65 3.67 -18.93
CA ALA A 69 -4.98 2.51 -19.52
C ALA A 69 -4.99 2.56 -21.06
N VAL A 70 -6.10 3.00 -21.67
CA VAL A 70 -6.17 3.20 -23.13
C VAL A 70 -5.24 4.32 -23.57
N MET A 71 -5.19 5.44 -22.85
CA MET A 71 -4.30 6.56 -23.13
C MET A 71 -2.83 6.14 -23.03
N GLN A 72 -2.47 5.42 -21.98
CA GLN A 72 -1.11 4.88 -21.79
C GLN A 72 -0.72 3.92 -22.92
N ARG A 73 -1.59 2.97 -23.29
CA ARG A 73 -1.32 2.05 -24.42
C ARG A 73 -1.07 2.81 -25.73
N ARG A 74 -1.91 3.81 -26.03
CA ARG A 74 -1.76 4.64 -27.24
C ARG A 74 -0.47 5.44 -27.22
N HIS A 75 -0.10 6.00 -26.06
CA HIS A 75 1.16 6.71 -25.90
C HIS A 75 2.36 5.82 -26.17
N TRP A 76 2.43 4.64 -25.54
CA TRP A 76 3.53 3.70 -25.73
C TRP A 76 3.63 3.19 -27.17
N GLN A 77 2.51 2.93 -27.84
CA GLN A 77 2.49 2.55 -29.26
C GLN A 77 3.06 3.64 -30.19
N ALA A 78 2.84 4.92 -29.86
CA ALA A 78 3.37 6.04 -30.63
C ALA A 78 4.87 6.25 -30.38
N VAL A 79 5.36 5.98 -29.16
CA VAL A 79 6.78 6.10 -28.77
C VAL A 79 7.62 4.93 -29.27
N SER A 80 7.04 3.74 -29.46
CA SER A 80 7.76 2.54 -29.94
C SER A 80 7.91 2.45 -31.47
N ARG A 81 7.66 3.53 -32.21
CA ARG A 81 7.93 3.67 -33.65
C ARG A 81 9.05 4.65 -33.87
#